data_AF-A0A5N6WMQ2-F1
#
_entry.id   AF-A0A5N6WMQ2-F1
#
_cell.length_a   1.000
_cell.length_b   1.000
_cell.length_c   1.000
_cell.angle_alpha   90.00
_cell.angle_beta   90.00
_cell.angle_gamma   90.00
#
_symmetry.space_group_name_H-M   'P 1'
#
loop_
_entity.id
_entity.type
_entity.pdbx_description
1 polymer ?
#
loop_
_entity_poly.entity_id
_entity_poly.type
_entity_poly.pdbx_seq_one_letter_code
_entity_poly.pdbx_strand_id
1 'polypeptide(L)'
;MRVSLTTIFSSLLCTVLVSSQNLDTFDKKCVEDYGIPPAEPVPGSFSNDDCTNDDGARGAIHAAVDKLGNMNIYAVTKQVVNGINYAIFVTRDERTYRVPVYQDLTGNYSLQEEEICYTVSDDC
;
A
#
# COMPACT_ATOMS: atom_id res chain seq x y z
N MET A 1 -10.26 58.97 21.83
CA MET A 1 -9.96 57.52 21.73
C MET A 1 -10.13 57.08 20.29
N ARG A 2 -9.04 56.74 19.59
CA ARG A 2 -9.09 56.08 18.28
C ARG A 2 -8.54 54.68 18.50
N VAL A 3 -9.40 53.67 18.36
CA VAL A 3 -9.06 52.27 18.60
C VAL A 3 -8.28 51.77 17.39
N SER A 4 -7.08 51.27 17.65
CA SER A 4 -6.20 50.65 16.66
C SER A 4 -6.76 49.27 16.30
N LEU A 5 -7.00 49.02 15.01
CA LEU A 5 -7.47 47.73 14.51
C LEU A 5 -6.24 46.85 14.23
N THR A 6 -5.94 45.93 15.13
CA THR A 6 -4.94 44.88 14.91
C THR A 6 -5.48 43.89 13.88
N THR A 7 -4.94 43.93 12.67
CA THR A 7 -5.17 42.94 11.61
C THR A 7 -4.67 41.58 12.10
N ILE A 8 -5.61 40.66 12.33
CA ILE A 8 -5.33 39.29 12.75
C ILE A 8 -4.84 38.51 11.52
N PHE A 9 -3.73 37.79 11.71
CA PHE A 9 -3.07 36.93 10.74
C PHE A 9 -4.02 35.90 10.12
N SER A 10 -4.24 35.98 8.81
CA SER A 10 -4.77 34.87 8.01
C SER A 10 -3.64 33.89 7.70
N SER A 11 -3.25 33.06 8.68
CA SER A 11 -2.59 31.80 8.37
C SER A 11 -3.67 30.80 7.96
N LEU A 12 -3.89 30.67 6.66
CA LEU A 12 -4.55 29.49 6.09
C LEU A 12 -3.71 28.27 6.49
N LEU A 13 -4.09 27.65 7.61
CA LEU A 13 -3.78 26.26 7.86
C LEU A 13 -4.48 25.47 6.76
N CYS A 14 -3.75 25.18 5.68
CA CYS A 14 -4.06 24.03 4.85
C CYS A 14 -3.83 22.80 5.73
N THR A 15 -4.84 22.46 6.54
CA THR A 15 -5.00 21.10 7.02
C THR A 15 -5.17 20.25 5.78
N VAL A 16 -4.07 19.65 5.32
CA VAL A 16 -4.16 18.53 4.38
C VAL A 16 -4.86 17.44 5.18
N LEU A 17 -6.19 17.36 5.05
CA LEU A 17 -6.87 16.12 5.40
C LEU A 17 -6.24 15.08 4.47
N VAL A 18 -5.33 14.29 5.03
CA VAL A 18 -4.93 13.04 4.41
C VAL A 18 -6.18 12.18 4.48
N SER A 19 -7.00 12.26 3.43
CA SER A 19 -8.13 11.36 3.26
C SER A 19 -7.53 9.97 3.17
N SER A 20 -7.60 9.21 4.26
CA SER A 20 -7.36 7.78 4.22
C SER A 20 -8.28 7.21 3.15
N GLN A 21 -7.68 6.68 2.08
CA GLN A 21 -8.46 6.08 1.00
C GLN A 21 -8.95 4.72 1.47
N ASN A 22 -10.25 4.50 1.40
CA ASN A 22 -10.83 3.22 1.76
C ASN A 22 -10.51 2.22 0.64
N LEU A 23 -9.96 1.04 0.98
CA LEU A 23 -9.74 -0.07 0.03
C LEU A 23 -10.97 -0.38 -0.85
N ASP A 24 -12.18 -0.17 -0.34
CA ASP A 24 -13.43 -0.41 -1.06
C ASP A 24 -13.64 0.53 -2.27
N THR A 25 -12.86 1.60 -2.39
CA THR A 25 -12.88 2.48 -3.57
C THR A 25 -12.12 1.90 -4.76
N PHE A 26 -11.31 0.85 -4.55
CA PHE A 26 -10.56 0.20 -5.63
C PHE A 26 -11.38 -0.95 -6.22
N ASP A 27 -11.74 -0.82 -7.50
CA ASP A 27 -12.62 -1.73 -8.23
C ASP A 27 -11.92 -2.51 -9.36
N LYS A 28 -10.60 -2.39 -9.46
CA LYS A 28 -9.76 -3.13 -10.41
C LYS A 28 -9.62 -4.60 -9.99
N LYS A 29 -9.96 -5.53 -10.88
CA LYS A 29 -9.66 -6.95 -10.69
C LYS A 29 -8.17 -7.22 -10.91
N CYS A 30 -7.58 -8.09 -10.10
CA CYS A 30 -6.19 -8.49 -10.29
C CYS A 30 -6.01 -9.27 -11.59
N VAL A 31 -4.86 -9.06 -12.23
CA VAL A 31 -4.34 -10.02 -13.22
C VAL A 31 -4.04 -11.31 -12.47
N GLU A 32 -4.27 -12.45 -13.14
CA GLU A 32 -3.89 -13.76 -12.61
C GLU A 32 -2.43 -13.72 -12.12
N ASP A 33 -2.20 -14.30 -10.94
CA ASP A 33 -0.87 -14.47 -10.33
C ASP A 33 -0.06 -13.21 -9.95
N TYR A 34 -0.59 -11.99 -10.10
CA TYR A 34 0.10 -10.79 -9.59
C TYR A 34 0.47 -10.92 -8.10
N GLY A 35 1.74 -10.75 -7.74
CA GLY A 35 2.18 -10.90 -6.34
C GLY A 35 2.20 -12.36 -5.83
N ILE A 36 1.67 -13.32 -6.59
CA ILE A 36 1.67 -14.73 -6.22
C ILE A 36 3.01 -15.34 -6.65
N PRO A 37 3.76 -15.97 -5.74
CA PRO A 37 4.99 -16.66 -6.07
C PRO A 37 4.71 -17.87 -6.98
N PRO A 38 5.52 -18.11 -8.03
CA PRO A 38 5.39 -19.31 -8.83
C PRO A 38 5.76 -20.56 -8.00
N ALA A 39 5.16 -21.70 -8.35
CA ALA A 39 5.43 -22.98 -7.69
C ALA A 39 6.93 -23.36 -7.71
N GLU A 40 7.61 -23.05 -8.82
CA GLU A 40 9.05 -23.20 -8.95
C GLU A 40 9.73 -21.83 -8.95
N PRO A 41 10.83 -21.63 -8.20
CA PRO A 41 11.52 -20.35 -8.16
C PRO A 41 12.02 -19.89 -9.53
N VAL A 42 11.54 -18.74 -10.00
CA VAL A 42 12.01 -18.10 -11.24
C VAL A 42 12.72 -16.79 -10.87
N PRO A 43 13.97 -16.55 -11.33
CA PRO A 43 14.66 -15.29 -11.10
C PRO A 43 13.82 -14.08 -11.54
N GLY A 44 13.67 -13.10 -10.65
CA GLY A 44 12.86 -11.92 -10.89
C GLY A 44 11.35 -12.12 -10.73
N SER A 45 10.88 -13.28 -10.25
CA SER A 45 9.48 -13.47 -9.82
C SER A 45 9.29 -13.12 -8.34
N PHE A 46 8.04 -13.15 -7.86
CA PHE A 46 7.75 -13.01 -6.43
C PHE A 46 8.27 -14.22 -5.66
N SER A 47 8.88 -13.98 -4.50
CA SER A 47 9.47 -15.04 -3.67
C SER A 47 8.41 -15.83 -2.92
N ASN A 48 8.61 -17.14 -2.81
CA ASN A 48 7.84 -18.08 -2.00
C ASN A 48 8.04 -17.87 -0.48
N ASP A 49 9.04 -17.09 -0.08
CA ASP A 49 9.32 -16.83 1.33
C ASP A 49 8.35 -15.77 1.88
N ASP A 50 7.62 -16.11 2.95
CA ASP A 50 6.85 -15.11 3.70
C ASP A 50 7.81 -14.08 4.30
N CYS A 51 7.75 -12.86 3.78
CA CYS A 51 8.62 -11.77 4.17
C CYS A 51 7.95 -10.79 5.13
N THR A 52 6.75 -11.08 5.66
CA THR A 52 5.97 -10.14 6.48
C THR A 52 6.75 -9.57 7.69
N ASN A 53 7.71 -10.33 8.23
CA ASN A 53 8.56 -9.91 9.35
C ASN A 53 9.90 -9.28 8.95
N ASP A 54 10.25 -9.26 7.66
CA ASP A 54 11.47 -8.60 7.17
C ASP A 54 11.33 -7.08 7.34
N ASP A 55 12.42 -6.40 7.72
CA ASP A 55 12.43 -4.93 7.89
C ASP A 55 11.92 -4.19 6.64
N GLY A 56 12.26 -4.73 5.46
CA GLY A 56 11.80 -4.23 4.17
C GLY A 56 10.27 -4.28 4.03
N ALA A 57 9.66 -5.42 4.36
CA ALA A 57 8.21 -5.60 4.30
C ALA A 57 7.48 -4.77 5.36
N ARG A 58 8.05 -4.62 6.56
CA ARG A 58 7.51 -3.75 7.61
C ARG A 58 7.45 -2.30 7.16
N GLY A 59 8.48 -1.82 6.46
CA GLY A 59 8.49 -0.49 5.84
C GLY A 59 7.41 -0.34 4.77
N ALA A 60 7.23 -1.37 3.91
CA ALA A 60 6.17 -1.37 2.90
C ALA A 60 4.77 -1.35 3.52
N ILE A 61 4.54 -2.16 4.56
CA ILE A 61 3.29 -2.17 5.33
C ILE A 61 3.02 -0.79 5.93
N HIS A 62 4.02 -0.15 6.53
CA HIS A 62 3.85 1.18 7.11
C HIS A 62 3.44 2.21 6.06
N ALA A 63 4.13 2.23 4.91
CA ALA A 63 3.81 3.14 3.81
C ALA A 63 2.39 2.94 3.27
N ALA A 64 1.90 1.69 3.23
CA ALA A 64 0.53 1.40 2.82
C ALA A 64 -0.49 1.80 3.88
N VAL A 65 -0.24 1.51 5.17
CA VAL A 65 -1.13 1.86 6.30
C VAL A 65 -1.26 3.38 6.46
N ASP A 66 -0.18 4.14 6.26
CA ASP A 66 -0.21 5.60 6.34
C ASP A 66 -1.18 6.23 5.33
N LYS A 67 -1.40 5.58 4.18
CA LYS A 67 -2.30 6.06 3.12
C LYS A 67 -3.69 5.44 3.15
N LEU A 68 -3.78 4.13 3.42
CA LEU A 68 -5.01 3.34 3.31
C LEU A 68 -5.68 3.07 4.66
N GLY A 69 -5.01 3.44 5.76
CA GLY A 69 -5.44 3.12 7.12
C GLY A 69 -5.11 1.69 7.53
N ASN A 70 -5.65 1.27 8.68
CA ASN A 70 -5.43 -0.07 9.20
C ASN A 70 -6.04 -1.13 8.27
N MET A 71 -5.25 -2.17 7.99
CA MET A 71 -5.59 -3.25 7.07
C MET A 71 -5.39 -4.60 7.74
N ASN A 72 -6.26 -5.56 7.45
CA ASN A 72 -6.07 -6.94 7.89
C ASN A 72 -5.11 -7.67 6.93
N ILE A 73 -3.81 -7.54 7.20
CA ILE A 73 -2.74 -8.10 6.38
C ILE A 73 -2.49 -9.55 6.79
N TYR A 74 -2.49 -10.47 5.83
CA TYR A 74 -2.24 -11.89 6.11
C TYR A 74 -0.98 -12.44 5.43
N ALA A 75 -0.44 -11.75 4.43
CA ALA A 75 0.82 -12.12 3.79
C ALA A 75 1.47 -10.92 3.09
N VAL A 76 2.78 -10.99 2.90
CA VAL A 76 3.54 -10.10 2.02
C VAL A 76 4.51 -10.93 1.20
N THR A 77 4.52 -10.71 -0.11
CA THR A 77 5.52 -11.30 -1.01
C THR A 77 6.38 -10.19 -1.59
N LYS A 78 7.60 -10.54 -2.00
CA LYS A 78 8.55 -9.59 -2.58
C LYS A 78 9.13 -10.08 -3.89
N GLN A 79 9.43 -9.16 -4.78
CA GLN A 79 10.09 -9.40 -6.06
C GLN A 79 11.27 -8.44 -6.18
N VAL A 80 12.46 -8.97 -6.42
CA VAL A 80 13.67 -8.16 -6.63
C VAL A 80 13.69 -7.64 -8.06
N VAL A 81 13.79 -6.32 -8.21
CA VAL A 81 13.88 -5.60 -9.49
C VAL A 81 15.04 -4.59 -9.39
N ASN A 82 14.97 -3.44 -10.08
CA ASN A 82 15.86 -2.31 -9.82
C ASN A 82 15.48 -1.56 -8.51
N GLY A 83 15.31 -2.32 -7.44
CA GLY A 83 14.55 -1.99 -6.24
C GLY A 83 13.86 -3.26 -5.72
N ILE A 84 12.80 -3.12 -4.95
CA ILE A 84 12.00 -4.25 -4.47
C ILE A 84 10.51 -3.91 -4.64
N ASN A 85 9.76 -4.77 -5.34
CA ASN A 85 8.31 -4.72 -5.32
C ASN A 85 7.81 -5.58 -4.16
N TYR A 86 6.89 -5.05 -3.37
CA TYR A 86 6.15 -5.76 -2.35
C TYR A 86 4.69 -5.86 -2.77
N ALA A 87 4.10 -7.05 -2.68
CA ALA A 87 2.66 -7.24 -2.79
C ALA A 87 2.13 -7.60 -1.40
N ILE A 88 1.38 -6.68 -0.80
CA ILE A 88 0.75 -6.88 0.52
C ILE A 88 -0.65 -7.43 0.30
N PHE A 89 -0.95 -8.56 0.91
CA PHE A 89 -2.24 -9.22 0.80
C PHE A 89 -3.13 -8.86 1.98
N VAL A 90 -4.29 -8.28 1.68
CA VAL A 90 -5.23 -7.75 2.65
C VAL A 90 -6.60 -8.38 2.45
N THR A 91 -7.24 -8.86 3.52
CA THR A 91 -8.62 -9.36 3.45
C THR A 91 -9.59 -8.33 4.02
N ARG A 92 -10.65 -8.00 3.26
CA ARG A 92 -11.71 -7.08 3.67
C ARG A 92 -13.01 -7.40 2.94
N ASP A 93 -14.12 -7.52 3.68
CA ASP A 93 -15.48 -7.72 3.15
C ASP A 93 -15.52 -8.76 2.00
N GLU A 94 -14.99 -9.97 2.28
CA GLU A 94 -14.92 -11.13 1.35
C GLU A 94 -14.01 -10.94 0.12
N ARG A 95 -13.33 -9.80 0.02
CA ARG A 95 -12.31 -9.54 -1.00
C ARG A 95 -10.92 -9.69 -0.42
N THR A 96 -10.04 -10.20 -1.27
CA THR A 96 -8.60 -10.14 -1.06
C THR A 96 -8.04 -9.06 -1.97
N TYR A 97 -7.51 -8.00 -1.38
CA TYR A 97 -6.80 -6.95 -2.08
C TYR A 97 -5.30 -7.29 -2.15
N ARG A 98 -4.69 -6.96 -3.29
CA ARG A 98 -3.24 -6.94 -3.46
C ARG A 98 -2.83 -5.48 -3.52
N VAL A 99 -2.06 -5.06 -2.52
CA VAL A 99 -1.64 -3.67 -2.31
C VAL A 99 -0.15 -3.56 -2.63
N PRO A 100 0.21 -3.00 -3.80
CA PRO A 100 1.58 -2.97 -4.24
C PRO A 100 2.35 -1.76 -3.74
N VAL A 101 3.53 -2.01 -3.21
CA VAL A 101 4.46 -1.00 -2.71
C VAL A 101 5.82 -1.23 -3.32
N TYR A 102 6.38 -0.20 -3.92
CA TYR A 102 7.74 -0.22 -4.45
C TYR A 102 8.72 0.39 -3.45
N GLN A 103 9.85 -0.27 -3.23
CA GLN A 103 11.01 0.27 -2.54
C GLN A 103 12.12 0.56 -3.56
N ASP A 104 12.58 1.82 -3.60
CA ASP A 104 13.72 2.19 -4.46
C ASP A 104 15.06 1.71 -3.88
N LEU A 105 16.13 1.81 -4.68
CA LEU A 105 17.49 1.41 -4.27
C LEU A 105 18.04 2.23 -3.09
N THR A 106 17.43 3.37 -2.76
CA THR A 106 17.82 4.22 -1.62
C THR A 106 17.00 3.93 -0.35
N GLY A 107 16.01 3.04 -0.45
CA GLY A 107 15.17 2.59 0.65
C GLY A 107 13.86 3.36 0.83
N ASN A 108 13.49 4.26 -0.08
CA ASN A 108 12.20 4.96 0.00
C ASN A 108 11.06 4.09 -0.52
N TYR A 109 9.89 4.21 0.09
CA TYR A 109 8.69 3.44 -0.24
C TYR A 109 7.67 4.30 -0.98
N SER A 110 7.03 3.71 -1.99
CA SER A 110 5.95 4.32 -2.77
C SER A 110 4.81 3.32 -2.98
N LEU A 111 3.63 3.64 -2.46
CA LEU A 111 2.40 2.92 -2.78
C LEU A 111 2.01 3.15 -4.25
N GLN A 112 1.81 2.07 -5.00
CA GLN A 112 1.38 2.11 -6.39
C GLN A 112 -0.16 2.02 -6.44
N GLU A 113 -0.83 3.13 -6.12
CA GLU A 113 -2.29 3.17 -5.94
C GLU A 113 -3.08 2.68 -7.17
N GLU A 114 -2.62 3.03 -8.37
CA GLU A 114 -3.25 2.62 -9.64
C GLU A 114 -3.13 1.10 -9.94
N GLU A 115 -2.26 0.41 -9.19
CA GLU A 115 -2.03 -1.02 -9.31
C GLU A 115 -2.76 -1.82 -8.23
N ILE A 116 -3.36 -1.18 -7.23
CA ILE A 116 -4.20 -1.87 -6.23
C ILE A 116 -5.32 -2.59 -6.96
N CYS A 117 -5.48 -3.87 -6.64
CA CYS A 117 -6.47 -4.73 -7.26
C CYS A 117 -7.06 -5.70 -6.24
N TYR A 118 -8.20 -6.31 -6.57
CA TYR A 118 -8.80 -7.36 -5.74
C TYR A 118 -9.08 -8.64 -6.51
N THR A 119 -9.15 -9.73 -5.76
CA THR A 119 -9.80 -10.99 -6.13
C THR A 119 -10.97 -11.20 -5.18
N VAL A 120 -12.10 -11.66 -5.71
CA VAL A 120 -13.20 -12.16 -4.88
C VAL A 120 -12.75 -13.54 -4.41
N SER A 121 -12.93 -13.84 -3.12
CA SER A 121 -12.85 -15.23 -2.69
C SER A 121 -13.97 -15.97 -3.39
N ASP A 122 -13.66 -16.72 -4.44
CA ASP A 122 -14.66 -17.58 -5.07
C ASP A 122 -15.09 -18.59 -4.00
N ASP A 123 -16.31 -18.43 -3.47
CA ASP A 123 -16.98 -19.46 -2.70
C ASP A 123 -16.93 -20.74 -3.53
N CYS A 124 -16.22 -21.74 -3.00
CA CYS A 124 -16.03 -23.06 -3.62
C CYS A 124 -17.36 -23.76 -3.92
#